data_AF-A0A7Y3MQM8-F1
#
_entry.id   AF-A0A7Y3MQM8-F1
#
_cell.length_a   1.000
_cell.length_b   1.000
_cell.length_c   1.000
_cell.angle_alpha   90.00
_cell.angle_beta   90.00
_cell.angle_gamma   90.00
#
_symmetry.space_group_name_H-M   'P 1'
#
loop_
_entity.id
_entity.type
_entity.pdbx_description
1 polymer ?
#
loop_
_entity_poly.entity_id
_entity_poly.type
_entity_poly.pdbx_seq_one_letter_code
_entity_poly.pdbx_strand_id
1 'polypeptide(L)'
;FMDVAMRLNPKDKMITPERMEKWVLREAFQDMLPASVAWRQKEQFSDGVGYSWIDTLKDMVEQEVTNEMMANAQYRFPIQTPTSKEEFYYRSIFESHFPSDTAALSVPSVPSVACSSPVALEWDESFKNMNDPSGRAVKNVHDEAY
;
A
#
# COMPACT_ATOMS: atom_id res chain seq x y z
N PHE A 1 -17.19 18.27 -6.36
CA PHE A 1 -15.73 18.11 -6.32
C PHE A 1 -15.24 17.06 -7.31
N MET A 2 -15.62 15.77 -7.17
CA MET A 2 -15.12 14.69 -8.03
C MET A 2 -15.31 14.96 -9.53
N ASP A 3 -16.49 15.43 -9.95
CA ASP A 3 -16.73 15.77 -11.37
C ASP A 3 -15.75 16.81 -11.92
N VAL A 4 -15.41 17.82 -11.12
CA VAL A 4 -14.45 18.85 -11.51
C VAL A 4 -13.05 18.25 -11.58
N ALA A 5 -12.62 17.58 -10.50
CA ALA A 5 -11.30 16.97 -10.43
C ALA A 5 -11.06 15.96 -11.57
N MET A 6 -12.07 15.16 -11.93
CA MET A 6 -11.98 14.15 -12.99
C MET A 6 -12.10 14.72 -14.41
N ARG A 7 -12.63 15.93 -14.59
CA ARG A 7 -12.70 16.62 -15.89
C ARG A 7 -11.48 17.48 -16.22
N LEU A 8 -10.58 17.70 -15.26
CA LEU A 8 -9.30 18.36 -15.52
C LEU A 8 -8.51 17.59 -16.57
N ASN A 9 -7.78 18.32 -17.42
CA ASN A 9 -6.92 17.72 -18.43
C ASN A 9 -5.93 16.75 -17.77
N PRO A 10 -5.94 15.45 -18.13
CA PRO A 10 -5.04 14.47 -17.52
C PRO A 10 -3.56 14.83 -17.66
N LYS A 11 -3.19 15.58 -18.71
CA LYS A 11 -1.80 16.06 -18.90
C LYS A 11 -1.32 16.92 -17.73
N ASP A 12 -2.20 17.69 -17.11
CA ASP A 12 -1.84 18.52 -15.95
C ASP A 12 -1.65 17.70 -14.68
N LYS A 13 -2.16 16.46 -14.64
CA LYS A 13 -1.98 15.53 -13.51
C LYS A 13 -0.70 14.69 -13.62
N MET A 14 -0.03 14.73 -14.77
CA MET A 14 1.21 13.97 -15.00
C MET A 14 2.39 14.64 -14.32
N ILE A 15 3.29 13.80 -13.81
CA ILE A 15 4.58 14.23 -13.24
C ILE A 15 5.53 14.53 -14.39
N THR A 16 6.24 15.65 -14.32
CA THR A 16 7.30 16.06 -15.25
C THR A 16 8.52 16.52 -14.44
N PRO A 17 9.69 16.76 -15.05
CA PRO A 17 10.84 17.31 -14.32
C PRO A 17 10.53 18.64 -13.59
N GLU A 18 9.52 19.38 -14.04
CA GLU A 18 9.08 20.65 -13.46
C GLU A 18 7.84 20.51 -12.54
N ARG A 19 7.17 19.36 -12.54
CA ARG A 19 5.88 19.16 -11.84
C ARG A 19 5.91 17.89 -11.00
N MET A 20 5.87 18.05 -9.68
CA MET A 20 5.78 16.93 -8.72
C MET A 20 4.38 16.31 -8.65
N GLU A 21 4.24 15.22 -7.89
CA GLU A 21 2.95 14.57 -7.69
C GLU A 21 1.91 15.53 -7.10
N LYS A 22 0.70 15.48 -7.67
CA LYS A 22 -0.42 16.37 -7.31
C LYS A 22 -0.12 17.87 -7.51
N TRP A 23 0.78 18.24 -8.41
CA TRP A 23 1.14 19.64 -8.70
C TRP A 23 -0.06 20.59 -8.82
N VAL A 24 -1.09 20.24 -9.60
CA VAL A 24 -2.31 21.08 -9.77
C VAL A 24 -3.00 21.39 -8.44
N LEU A 25 -3.03 20.42 -7.52
CA LEU A 25 -3.59 20.62 -6.18
C LEU A 25 -2.69 21.52 -5.33
N ARG A 26 -1.36 21.39 -5.46
CA ARG A 26 -0.41 22.20 -4.71
C ARG A 26 -0.47 23.65 -5.15
N GLU A 27 -0.42 23.92 -6.46
CA GLU A 27 -0.54 25.25 -7.04
C GLU A 27 -1.83 25.96 -6.61
N ALA A 28 -2.97 25.26 -6.65
CA ALA A 28 -4.27 25.83 -6.35
C ALA A 28 -4.43 26.27 -4.88
N PHE A 29 -3.61 25.73 -3.97
CA PHE A 29 -3.70 25.97 -2.53
C PHE A 29 -2.39 26.46 -1.89
N GLN A 30 -1.38 26.84 -2.70
CA GLN A 30 -0.04 27.17 -2.20
C GLN A 30 -0.03 28.35 -1.24
N ASP A 31 -0.92 29.33 -1.44
CA ASP A 31 -1.03 30.53 -0.60
C ASP A 31 -1.73 30.25 0.75
N MET A 32 -2.30 29.06 0.93
CA MET A 32 -3.04 28.68 2.15
C MET A 32 -2.19 27.89 3.16
N LEU A 33 -0.98 27.46 2.78
CA LEU A 33 -0.09 26.62 3.60
C LEU A 33 1.34 27.16 3.55
N PRO A 34 2.19 26.89 4.56
CA PRO A 34 3.62 27.15 4.44
C PRO A 34 4.20 26.42 3.22
N ALA A 35 5.12 27.07 2.50
CA ALA A 35 5.74 26.50 1.30
C ALA A 35 6.37 25.12 1.57
N SER A 36 6.96 24.93 2.76
CA SER A 36 7.52 23.65 3.21
C SER A 36 6.50 22.51 3.33
N VAL A 37 5.21 22.82 3.47
CA VAL A 37 4.11 21.84 3.49
C VAL A 37 3.50 21.69 2.10
N ALA A 38 3.23 22.82 1.43
CA ALA A 38 2.63 22.84 0.09
C ALA A 38 3.47 22.09 -0.94
N TRP A 39 4.80 22.11 -0.78
CA TRP A 39 5.77 21.54 -1.73
C TRP A 39 6.57 20.35 -1.17
N ARG A 40 6.13 19.76 -0.05
CA ARG A 40 6.75 18.55 0.50
C ARG A 40 6.51 17.34 -0.40
N GLN A 41 7.54 16.55 -0.70
CA GLN A 41 7.41 15.29 -1.43
C GLN A 41 6.45 14.35 -0.69
N LYS A 42 5.57 13.68 -1.44
CA LYS A 42 4.67 12.69 -0.87
C LYS A 42 5.45 11.47 -0.40
N GLU A 43 5.34 11.17 0.88
CA GLU A 43 5.74 9.89 1.46
C GLU A 43 4.59 8.86 1.41
N GLN A 44 4.97 7.60 1.45
CA GLN A 44 4.04 6.50 1.65
C GLN A 44 3.57 6.42 3.11
N PHE A 45 2.36 5.91 3.33
CA PHE A 45 1.71 5.97 4.65
C PHE A 45 2.47 5.24 5.75
N SER A 46 3.11 4.12 5.42
CA SER A 46 3.98 3.37 6.32
C SER A 46 5.13 4.20 6.87
N ASP A 47 5.76 4.96 5.99
CA ASP A 47 7.01 5.67 6.26
C ASP A 47 6.71 6.95 7.05
N GLY A 48 5.54 7.56 6.77
CA GLY A 48 5.06 8.74 7.51
C GLY A 48 4.58 8.45 8.94
N VAL A 49 4.28 7.20 9.30
CA VAL A 49 3.92 6.80 10.68
C VAL A 49 5.14 6.39 11.50
N GLY A 50 6.21 5.93 10.82
CA GLY A 50 7.50 5.60 11.41
C GLY A 50 7.94 4.17 11.11
N TYR A 51 9.21 4.01 10.69
CA TYR A 51 9.74 2.72 10.24
C TYR A 51 9.63 1.59 11.29
N SER A 52 9.82 1.91 12.57
CA SER A 52 9.77 0.94 13.66
C SER A 52 8.40 0.25 13.81
N TRP A 53 7.32 0.87 13.34
CA TRP A 53 5.98 0.30 13.44
C TRP A 53 5.86 -1.02 12.65
N ILE A 54 6.32 -1.02 11.39
CA ILE A 54 6.26 -2.21 10.54
C ILE A 54 7.22 -3.28 11.04
N ASP A 55 8.41 -2.89 11.49
CA ASP A 55 9.39 -3.87 11.98
C ASP A 55 8.86 -4.56 13.25
N THR A 56 8.27 -3.79 14.17
CA THR A 56 7.62 -4.32 15.38
C THR A 56 6.46 -5.26 15.05
N LEU A 57 5.66 -4.92 14.04
CA LEU A 57 4.54 -5.74 13.59
C LEU A 57 5.03 -7.07 13.01
N LYS A 58 6.08 -7.04 12.17
CA LYS A 58 6.70 -8.25 11.61
C LYS A 58 7.29 -9.14 12.71
N ASP A 59 7.99 -8.54 13.67
CA ASP A 59 8.58 -9.26 14.80
C ASP A 59 7.51 -9.93 15.68
N MET A 60 6.41 -9.23 15.96
CA MET A 60 5.28 -9.79 16.71
C MET A 60 4.62 -10.95 15.96
N VAL A 61 4.34 -10.76 14.67
CA VAL A 61 3.73 -11.80 13.82
C VAL A 61 4.64 -13.04 13.71
N GLU A 62 5.95 -12.87 13.65
CA GLU A 62 6.91 -13.96 13.59
C GLU A 62 6.85 -14.86 14.84
N GLN A 63 6.45 -14.31 15.99
CA GLN A 63 6.23 -15.05 17.24
C GLN A 63 4.87 -15.77 17.27
N GLU A 64 3.84 -15.18 16.64
CA GLU A 64 2.47 -15.69 16.66
C GLU A 64 2.17 -16.73 15.56
N VAL A 65 2.86 -16.65 14.41
CA VAL A 65 2.63 -17.54 13.27
C VAL A 65 3.88 -18.35 12.96
N THR A 66 3.81 -19.64 13.25
CA THR A 66 4.94 -20.55 13.01
C THR A 66 5.06 -20.94 11.53
N ASN A 67 6.24 -21.43 11.13
CA ASN A 67 6.45 -21.97 9.78
C ASN A 67 5.55 -23.19 9.50
N GLU A 68 5.22 -23.97 10.53
CA GLU A 68 4.30 -25.10 10.41
C GLU A 68 2.86 -24.64 10.15
N MET A 69 2.41 -23.56 10.82
CA MET A 69 1.12 -22.94 10.54
C MET A 69 1.03 -22.48 9.09
N MET A 70 2.09 -21.84 8.58
CA MET A 70 2.18 -21.43 7.17
C MET A 70 2.18 -22.62 6.21
N ALA A 71 2.93 -23.69 6.52
CA ALA A 71 2.94 -24.91 5.70
C ALA A 71 1.56 -25.56 5.57
N ASN A 72 0.70 -25.36 6.58
CA ASN A 72 -0.67 -25.87 6.62
C ASN A 72 -1.74 -24.82 6.27
N ALA A 73 -1.34 -23.60 5.86
CA ALA A 73 -2.26 -22.48 5.66
C ALA A 73 -3.38 -22.82 4.67
N GLN A 74 -3.08 -23.56 3.59
CA GLN A 74 -4.06 -23.96 2.58
C GLN A 74 -5.19 -24.85 3.13
N TYR A 75 -4.93 -25.61 4.19
CA TYR A 75 -5.93 -26.49 4.80
C TYR A 75 -6.83 -25.74 5.79
N ARG A 76 -6.27 -24.72 6.46
CA ARG A 76 -7.01 -23.85 7.37
C ARG A 76 -7.82 -22.79 6.63
N PHE A 77 -7.20 -22.15 5.63
CA PHE A 77 -7.77 -21.07 4.83
C PHE A 77 -7.79 -21.48 3.35
N PRO A 78 -8.71 -22.38 2.93
CA PRO A 78 -8.76 -22.87 1.55
C PRO A 78 -9.15 -21.79 0.54
N ILE A 79 -9.83 -20.72 1.00
CA ILE A 79 -10.21 -19.57 0.20
C ILE A 79 -9.23 -18.44 0.47
N GLN A 80 -8.58 -17.93 -0.59
CA GLN A 80 -7.61 -16.83 -0.51
C GLN A 80 -6.55 -17.09 0.56
N THR A 81 -5.83 -18.21 0.40
CA THR A 81 -4.81 -18.66 1.34
C THR A 81 -3.76 -17.57 1.58
N PRO A 82 -3.48 -17.21 2.85
CA PRO A 82 -2.40 -16.28 3.18
C PRO A 82 -1.05 -16.74 2.63
N THR A 83 -0.30 -15.82 2.05
CA THR A 83 1.02 -16.07 1.45
C THR A 83 2.17 -15.60 2.33
N SER A 84 1.87 -14.81 3.36
CA SER A 84 2.81 -14.39 4.39
C SER A 84 2.25 -14.66 5.79
N LYS A 85 3.14 -14.66 6.79
CA LYS A 85 2.74 -14.79 8.20
C LYS A 85 1.87 -13.63 8.67
N GLU A 86 2.14 -12.43 8.16
CA GLU A 86 1.37 -11.22 8.49
C GLU A 86 -0.06 -11.32 7.96
N GLU A 87 -0.21 -11.76 6.71
CA GLU A 87 -1.53 -12.08 6.14
C GLU A 87 -2.22 -13.20 6.93
N PHE A 88 -1.49 -14.23 7.36
CA PHE A 88 -2.07 -15.33 8.14
C PHE A 88 -2.60 -14.82 9.48
N TYR A 89 -1.86 -13.96 10.15
CA TYR A 89 -2.24 -13.36 11.41
C TYR A 89 -3.52 -12.52 11.25
N TYR A 90 -3.55 -11.62 10.25
CA TYR A 90 -4.74 -10.82 9.95
C TYR A 90 -5.93 -11.67 9.53
N ARG A 91 -5.71 -12.69 8.70
CA ARG A 91 -6.76 -13.61 8.28
C ARG A 91 -7.34 -14.38 9.46
N SER A 92 -6.51 -14.78 10.42
CA SER A 92 -6.95 -15.44 11.65
C SER A 92 -7.85 -14.53 12.50
N ILE A 93 -7.48 -13.25 12.65
CA ILE A 93 -8.30 -12.26 13.34
C ILE A 93 -9.61 -12.03 12.58
N PHE A 94 -9.55 -11.82 11.26
CA PHE A 94 -10.72 -11.60 10.43
C PHE A 94 -11.72 -12.77 10.54
N GLU A 95 -11.26 -14.01 10.39
CA GLU A 95 -12.10 -15.21 10.49
C GLU A 95 -12.71 -15.37 11.88
N SER A 96 -12.01 -14.98 12.95
CA SER A 96 -12.55 -15.00 14.32
C SER A 96 -13.79 -14.11 14.51
N HIS A 97 -13.90 -13.04 13.72
CA HIS A 97 -15.05 -12.14 13.72
C HIS A 97 -16.06 -12.47 12.61
N PHE A 98 -15.60 -12.98 11.48
CA PHE A 98 -16.38 -13.22 10.27
C PHE A 98 -16.09 -14.62 9.70
N PRO A 99 -16.63 -15.69 10.33
CA PRO A 99 -16.24 -17.08 10.05
C PRO A 99 -16.83 -17.68 8.75
N SER A 100 -17.36 -16.85 7.85
CA SER A 100 -18.05 -17.32 6.65
C SER A 100 -17.20 -17.15 5.39
N ASP A 101 -17.29 -18.12 4.49
CA ASP A 101 -16.64 -18.07 3.18
C ASP A 101 -17.07 -16.83 2.37
N THR A 102 -18.33 -16.42 2.48
CA THR A 102 -18.85 -15.22 1.82
C THR A 102 -18.16 -13.95 2.34
N ALA A 103 -17.88 -13.87 3.64
CA ALA A 103 -17.14 -12.74 4.20
C ALA A 103 -15.69 -12.75 3.72
N ALA A 104 -15.02 -13.90 3.69
CA ALA A 104 -13.67 -14.00 3.14
C ALA A 104 -13.62 -13.52 1.67
N LEU A 105 -14.56 -13.95 0.85
CA LEU A 105 -14.66 -13.54 -0.56
C LEU A 105 -15.01 -12.07 -0.78
N SER A 106 -15.46 -11.35 0.25
CA SER A 106 -15.68 -9.90 0.17
C SER A 106 -14.38 -9.09 0.21
N VAL A 107 -13.28 -9.71 0.63
CA VAL A 107 -11.95 -9.10 0.66
C VAL A 107 -11.22 -9.40 -0.66
N PRO A 108 -10.85 -8.40 -1.46
CA PRO A 108 -10.08 -8.64 -2.68
C PRO A 108 -8.68 -9.18 -2.37
N SER A 109 -8.32 -10.32 -2.94
CA SER A 109 -7.00 -10.95 -2.81
C SER A 109 -6.31 -11.03 -4.18
N VAL A 110 -6.06 -9.88 -4.79
CA VAL A 110 -5.39 -9.76 -6.08
C VAL A 110 -3.97 -9.20 -5.89
N PRO A 111 -3.00 -9.57 -6.75
CA PRO A 111 -1.67 -8.97 -6.71
C PRO A 111 -1.74 -7.43 -6.78
N SER A 112 -1.02 -6.76 -5.89
CA SER A 112 -0.98 -5.31 -5.79
C SER A 112 0.42 -4.85 -5.40
N VAL A 113 0.79 -3.65 -5.83
CA VAL A 113 1.89 -2.87 -5.23
C VAL A 113 1.27 -1.69 -4.50
N ALA A 114 1.48 -1.65 -3.18
CA ALA A 114 0.84 -0.70 -2.28
C ALA A 114 -0.69 -0.65 -2.49
N CYS A 115 -1.27 0.55 -2.63
CA CYS A 115 -2.71 0.77 -2.81
C CYS A 115 -3.15 0.77 -4.29
N SER A 116 -2.40 0.10 -5.18
CA SER A 116 -2.65 0.16 -6.63
C SER A 116 -3.46 -1.04 -7.13
N SER A 117 -4.06 -0.92 -8.32
CA SER A 117 -4.68 -2.08 -8.98
C SER A 117 -3.61 -3.00 -9.60
N PRO A 118 -3.93 -4.26 -9.93
CA PRO A 118 -3.03 -5.16 -10.67
C PRO A 118 -2.48 -4.54 -11.96
N VAL A 119 -3.24 -3.65 -12.60
CA VAL A 119 -2.84 -2.92 -13.82
C VAL A 119 -1.54 -2.12 -13.62
N ALA A 120 -1.28 -1.62 -12.40
CA ALA A 120 -0.05 -0.87 -12.12
C ALA A 120 1.20 -1.76 -12.18
N LEU A 121 1.07 -3.07 -11.91
CA LEU A 121 2.15 -4.04 -12.06
C LEU A 121 2.52 -4.28 -13.53
N GLU A 122 1.62 -3.97 -14.46
CA GLU A 122 1.85 -4.10 -15.89
C GLU A 122 2.57 -2.88 -16.48
N TRP A 123 2.55 -1.74 -15.79
CA TRP A 123 3.14 -0.48 -16.28
C TRP A 123 4.66 -0.46 -16.20
N ASP A 124 5.25 -1.22 -15.28
CA ASP A 124 6.69 -1.28 -15.08
C ASP A 124 7.11 -2.69 -14.63
N GLU A 125 8.07 -3.29 -15.33
CA GLU A 125 8.57 -4.62 -14.98
C GLU A 125 9.25 -4.68 -13.60
N SER A 126 9.80 -3.56 -13.12
CA SER A 126 10.41 -3.46 -11.79
C SER A 126 9.41 -3.69 -10.66
N PHE A 127 8.11 -3.44 -10.89
CA PHE A 127 7.05 -3.67 -9.91
C PHE A 127 6.59 -5.14 -9.84
N LYS A 128 6.82 -5.94 -10.90
CA LYS A 128 6.33 -7.33 -10.96
C LYS A 128 6.93 -8.23 -9.87
N ASN A 129 8.14 -7.90 -9.39
CA ASN A 129 8.87 -8.69 -8.41
C ASN A 129 8.94 -8.04 -7.02
N MET A 130 8.23 -6.92 -6.79
CA MET A 130 8.21 -6.20 -5.52
C MET A 130 6.85 -6.32 -4.83
N ASN A 131 6.56 -7.50 -4.28
CA ASN A 131 5.34 -7.71 -3.49
C ASN A 131 5.59 -7.36 -2.02
N ASP A 132 5.75 -6.07 -1.71
CA ASP A 132 5.77 -5.57 -0.33
C ASP A 132 4.41 -4.92 0.00
N PRO A 133 3.52 -5.64 0.71
CA PRO A 133 2.19 -5.13 1.06
C PRO A 133 2.25 -4.03 2.12
N SER A 134 3.39 -3.84 2.79
CA SER A 134 3.54 -2.84 3.85
C SER A 134 3.46 -1.40 3.34
N GLY A 135 3.57 -1.20 2.02
CA GLY A 135 3.49 0.11 1.39
C GLY A 135 4.75 0.97 1.59
N ARG A 136 5.82 0.40 2.15
CA ARG A 136 7.14 1.06 2.24
C ARG A 136 7.57 1.60 0.89
N ALA A 137 8.23 2.74 0.90
CA ALA A 137 8.79 3.28 -0.32
C ALA A 137 9.76 2.29 -0.97
N VAL A 138 9.60 2.13 -2.28
CA VAL A 138 10.60 1.42 -3.08
C VAL A 138 11.89 2.23 -3.05
N LYS A 139 13.02 1.56 -2.78
CA LYS A 139 14.35 2.21 -2.73
C LYS A 139 14.57 3.05 -3.99
N ASN A 140 15.10 4.27 -3.81
CA ASN A 140 15.42 5.25 -4.86
C ASN A 140 14.24 6.04 -5.48
N VAL A 141 13.03 5.97 -4.90
CA VAL A 141 11.90 6.82 -5.35
C VAL A 141 11.89 8.20 -4.65
N HIS A 142 12.46 8.30 -3.45
CA HIS A 142 12.55 9.54 -2.69
C HIS A 142 13.97 10.13 -2.76
N ASP A 143 14.05 11.45 -2.92
CA ASP A 143 15.32 12.19 -2.96
C ASP A 143 15.94 12.31 -1.55
N GLU A 144 15.10 12.33 -0.53
CA GLU A 144 15.48 12.30 0.88
C GLU A 144 14.73 11.15 1.57
N ALA A 145 15.46 10.15 2.07
CA ALA A 145 14.92 9.13 2.96
C ALA A 145 15.36 9.49 4.39
N TYR A 146 14.42 9.52 5.34
CA TYR A 146 14.72 9.72 6.75
C TYR A 146 15.23 8.42 7.41
#